data_AF-A0A1G6CLY1-F1
#
_entry.id   AF-A0A1G6CLY1-F1
#
_cell.length_a   1.000
_cell.length_b   1.000
_cell.length_c   1.000
_cell.angle_alpha   90.00
_cell.angle_beta   90.00
_cell.angle_gamma   90.00
#
_symmetry.space_group_name_H-M   'P 1'
#
loop_
_entity.id
_entity.type
_entity.pdbx_description
1 polymer ?
#
loop_
_entity_poly.entity_id
_entity_poly.type
_entity_poly.pdbx_seq_one_letter_code
_entity_poly.pdbx_strand_id
1 'polypeptide(L)' 'SVAISAQLPVKDWPSVFKDPTIADAVLDRIVRNAYRFNLKGPSRRPTVEHMPAYADDSASEKEYIEQ' A
#
# COMPACT_ATOMS: atom_id res chain seq x y z
N SER A 1 17.90 0.80 10.20
CA SER A 1 16.63 0.04 10.28
C SER A 1 16.01 0.01 8.89
N VAL A 2 15.32 -1.08 8.54
CA VAL A 2 14.72 -1.30 7.20
C VAL A 2 13.21 -1.49 7.37
N ALA A 3 12.40 -0.82 6.54
CA ALA A 3 10.97 -1.03 6.45
C ALA A 3 10.61 -1.41 5.01
N ILE A 4 9.73 -2.41 4.86
CA ILE A 4 9.31 -2.94 3.57
C ILE A 4 7.78 -2.95 3.54
N SER A 5 7.20 -2.37 2.51
CA SER A 5 5.76 -2.42 2.23
C SER A 5 5.51 -3.21 0.96
N ALA A 6 4.56 -4.14 0.99
CA ALA A 6 4.13 -4.89 -0.17
C ALA A 6 2.61 -5.04 -0.18
N GLN A 7 2.05 -5.25 -1.38
CA GLN A 7 0.62 -5.49 -1.55
C GLN A 7 0.22 -6.93 -1.23
N LEU A 8 1.16 -7.87 -1.36
CA LEU A 8 0.95 -9.26 -1.03
C LEU A 8 1.37 -9.53 0.42
N PRO A 9 0.69 -10.42 1.15
CA PRO A 9 1.16 -10.85 2.45
C PRO A 9 2.46 -11.66 2.29
N VAL A 10 3.31 -11.64 3.33
CA VAL A 10 4.67 -12.24 3.29
C VAL A 10 4.67 -13.72 2.86
N LYS A 11 3.61 -14.47 3.19
CA LYS A 11 3.46 -15.88 2.80
C LYS A 11 3.43 -16.11 1.28
N ASP A 12 3.02 -15.11 0.51
CA ASP A 12 2.86 -15.20 -0.94
C ASP A 12 4.06 -14.58 -1.68
N TRP A 13 5.07 -14.09 -0.95
CA TRP A 13 6.28 -13.52 -1.56
C TRP A 13 7.17 -14.55 -2.26
N PRO A 14 7.38 -15.79 -1.75
CA PRO A 14 8.23 -16.77 -2.43
C PRO A 14 7.80 -17.05 -3.87
N SER A 15 6.50 -17.04 -4.16
CA SER A 15 5.95 -17.32 -5.50
C SER A 15 6.17 -16.20 -6.52
N VAL A 16 6.57 -15.01 -6.10
CA VAL A 16 6.86 -13.88 -7.00
C VAL A 16 8.26 -14.01 -7.61
N PHE A 17 9.16 -14.75 -6.95
CA PHE A 17 10.51 -14.98 -7.44
C PHE A 17 10.52 -16.03 -8.54
N LYS A 18 11.35 -15.82 -9.56
CA LYS A 18 11.58 -16.81 -10.63
C LYS A 18 12.37 -18.02 -10.16
N ASP A 19 13.28 -17.81 -9.21
CA ASP A 19 14.14 -18.86 -8.66
C ASP A 19 13.82 -19.04 -7.17
N PRO A 20 13.39 -20.25 -6.74
CA PRO A 20 13.06 -20.52 -5.34
C PRO A 20 14.27 -20.41 -4.41
N THR A 21 15.49 -20.66 -4.89
CA THR A 21 16.73 -20.59 -4.09
C THR A 21 17.04 -19.14 -3.70
N ILE A 22 16.85 -18.23 -4.65
CA ILE A 22 17.03 -16.79 -4.39
C ILE A 22 15.92 -16.26 -3.48
N ALA A 23 14.69 -16.73 -3.68
CA ALA A 23 13.56 -16.38 -2.83
C ALA A 23 13.87 -16.71 -1.37
N ASP A 24 14.30 -17.95 -1.11
CA ASP A 24 14.61 -18.42 0.23
C ASP A 24 15.76 -17.62 0.86
N ALA A 25 16.87 -17.44 0.14
CA ALA A 25 18.03 -16.69 0.62
C ALA A 25 17.73 -15.21 0.95
N VAL A 26 16.84 -14.57 0.19
CA VAL A 26 16.43 -13.18 0.46
C VAL A 26 15.47 -13.11 1.63
N LEU A 27 14.45 -13.98 1.66
CA LEU A 27 13.45 -14.01 2.72
C LEU A 27 14.08 -14.36 4.07
N ASP A 28 15.08 -15.23 4.10
CA ASP A 28 15.82 -15.56 5.32
C ASP A 28 16.53 -14.34 5.94
N ARG A 29 16.95 -13.38 5.12
CA ARG A 29 17.62 -12.16 5.58
C ARG A 29 16.62 -11.10 6.07
N ILE A 30 15.52 -10.93 5.35
CA ILE A 30 14.58 -9.82 5.61
C ILE A 30 13.39 -10.21 6.48
N VAL A 31 12.94 -11.46 6.46
CA VAL A 31 11.69 -11.91 7.11
C VAL A 31 11.95 -12.56 8.48
N ARG A 32 13.13 -13.16 8.69
CA ARG A 32 13.45 -13.95 9.89
C ARG A 32 13.28 -13.18 11.20
N ASN A 33 13.66 -11.90 11.23
CA ASN A 33 13.56 -11.03 12.41
C ASN A 33 12.57 -9.85 12.22
N ALA A 34 11.76 -9.87 11.17
CA ALA A 34 10.85 -8.75 10.89
C ALA A 34 9.56 -8.83 11.68
N TYR A 35 9.14 -7.69 12.23
CA TYR A 35 7.77 -7.46 12.67
C TYR A 35 6.87 -7.30 11.44
N ARG A 36 5.76 -8.04 11.42
CA ARG A 36 4.85 -8.11 10.26
C ARG A 36 3.54 -7.41 10.57
N PHE A 37 3.14 -6.49 9.72
CA PHE A 37 1.88 -5.77 9.82
C PHE A 37 1.00 -6.10 8.62
N ASN A 38 -0.14 -6.77 8.86
CA ASN A 38 -1.15 -6.99 7.84
C ASN A 38 -2.14 -5.81 7.87
N LEU A 39 -1.89 -4.83 7.00
CA LEU A 39 -2.75 -3.67 6.87
C LEU A 39 -4.10 -4.08 6.29
N LYS A 40 -5.18 -3.53 6.85
CA LYS A 40 -6.57 -3.75 6.42
C LYS A 40 -7.27 -2.40 6.28
N GLY A 41 -8.31 -2.37 5.47
CA GLY A 41 -9.14 -1.18 5.27
C GLY A 41 -9.15 -0.70 3.82
N PRO A 42 -10.07 0.23 3.49
CA PRO A 42 -10.18 0.78 2.15
C PRO A 42 -8.97 1.67 1.79
N SER A 43 -8.75 1.86 0.50
CA SER A 43 -7.77 2.84 0.00
C SER A 43 -8.08 4.22 0.58
N ARG A 44 -7.06 4.90 1.11
CA ARG A 44 -7.16 6.30 1.55
C ARG A 44 -6.91 7.30 0.41
N ARG A 45 -6.65 6.82 -0.81
CA ARG A 45 -6.51 7.70 -1.98
C ARG A 45 -7.90 8.28 -2.31
N PRO A 46 -8.01 9.59 -2.59
CA PRO A 46 -9.24 10.15 -3.12
C PRO A 46 -9.55 9.46 -4.44
N THR A 47 -10.64 8.71 -4.49
CA THR A 47 -11.22 8.30 -5.77
C THR A 47 -11.95 9.52 -6.33
N VAL A 48 -12.07 9.66 -7.66
CA VAL A 48 -12.92 10.69 -8.28
C VAL A 48 -14.37 10.60 -7.76
N GLU A 49 -14.79 9.42 -7.29
CA GLU A 49 -16.07 9.19 -6.60
C GLU A 49 -16.12 9.68 -5.15
N HIS A 50 -14.97 9.86 -4.48
CA HIS A 50 -14.90 10.27 -3.07
C HIS A 50 -14.47 11.74 -2.97
N MET A 51 -15.41 12.61 -3.32
CA MET A 51 -15.41 14.00 -2.90
C MET A 51 -15.29 14.04 -1.36
N PRO A 52 -14.33 14.80 -0.79
CA PRO A 52 -14.07 14.75 0.64
C PRO A 52 -15.28 15.25 1.43
N ALA A 53 -15.54 14.61 2.58
CA ALA A 53 -16.59 14.96 3.54
C ALA A 53 -16.40 16.33 4.23
N TYR A 54 -15.59 17.22 3.66
CA TYR A 54 -15.39 18.62 4.07
C TYR A 54 -16.01 19.58 3.05
N ALA A 55 -17.17 19.22 2.47
CA ALA A 55 -17.98 20.11 1.64
C ALA A 55 -18.91 20.98 2.50
N ASP A 56 -18.39 21.61 3.56
CA ASP A 56 -19.11 22.63 4.33
C ASP A 56 -18.54 24.05 4.12
N ASP A 57 -17.57 24.23 3.23
CA ASP A 57 -17.19 25.55 2.74
C ASP A 57 -17.61 25.69 1.27
N SER A 58 -18.71 26.42 1.05
CA SER A 58 -19.39 26.67 -0.22
C SER A 58 -18.59 27.54 -1.21
N ALA A 59 -17.26 27.50 -1.18
CA ALA A 59 -16.39 28.42 -1.92
C ALA A 59 -15.45 27.75 -2.93
N SER A 60 -15.18 26.44 -2.84
CA SER A 60 -14.18 25.78 -3.70
C SER A 60 -14.75 25.05 -4.93
N GLU A 61 -16.07 24.98 -5.10
CA GLU A 61 -16.72 24.25 -6.20
C GLU A 61 -16.48 24.89 -7.59
N LYS A 62 -16.12 26.19 -7.63
CA LYS A 62 -15.92 26.92 -8.89
C LYS A 62 -14.53 26.82 -9.49
N GLU A 63 -13.51 26.43 -8.71
CA GLU A 63 -12.13 26.39 -9.21
C GLU A 63 -11.78 25.03 -9.86
N TYR A 64 -12.52 23.96 -9.55
CA TYR A 64 -12.23 22.62 -10.05
C TYR A 64 -12.78 22.32 -11.46
N ILE A 65 -13.77 23.10 -11.94
CA ILE A 65 -14.40 22.89 -13.26
C ILE A 65 -13.73 23.73 -14.35
N GLU A 66 -12.85 24.67 -14.00
CA GLU A 66 -12.25 25.64 -14.94
C GLU A 66 -10.75 25.42 -15.25
N GLN A 67 -10.19 24.26 -14.88
CA GLN A 67 -8.82 23.85 -15.25
C GLN A 67 -8.82 22.53 -16.03
#